data_AF-D3GU69-F1
#
_entry.id   AF-D3GU69-F1
#
_cell.length_a   1.000
_cell.length_b   1.000
_cell.length_c   1.000
_cell.angle_alpha   90.00
_cell.angle_beta   90.00
_cell.angle_gamma   90.00
#
_symmetry.space_group_name_H-M   'P 1'
#
loop_
_entity.id
_entity.type
_entity.pdbx_description
1 polymer ?
#
loop_
_entity_poly.entity_id
_entity_poly.type
_entity_poly.pdbx_seq_one_letter_code
_entity_poly.pdbx_strand_id
1 'polypeptide(L)'
;MSRVNHLSSLSLLAVLVLAGCSSQAPQPLKKGEKAIDVASVVRQKMPASVKDRDAWAKDLATTFESQGLAPTLENVCSVLAVAQQESNYQADPAVPGLSKIAWQEIDRRAERMHIPAFLVHTALKIKSPNGKSYSERLDSVRTEKQLSAIFDDLISMVPMGQTLFGSLNPVRTGGPMQVSIAFAEQHTKGYPWKMDGTVRQEVFSRRGGLWFGTYHLLNYPASYSAPIYRFADFNAGWYASRNAAFQNAVSKASGVKLALDGDLIRYDSKEPGKTELATRKLAGKLGMSDSEIRRQLEKGDSFSFEETALYKKVYQLAEAKTGKSLPREMLPGIQLESPKITRNLTTAWFAKRVDERRARCMKQ
;
A
#
# COMPACT_ATOMS: atom_id res chain seq x y z
N MET A 1 29.76 -47.92 -57.58
CA MET A 1 29.45 -46.85 -58.55
C MET A 1 28.81 -45.69 -57.79
N SER A 2 29.41 -44.50 -57.92
CA SER A 2 28.93 -43.11 -57.75
C SER A 2 27.46 -42.88 -57.33
N ARG A 3 27.04 -41.82 -56.60
CA ARG A 3 27.64 -40.61 -56.01
C ARG A 3 26.50 -39.87 -55.25
N VAL A 4 26.87 -39.17 -54.17
CA VAL A 4 26.48 -37.78 -53.77
C VAL A 4 25.09 -37.49 -53.15
N ASN A 5 25.20 -37.03 -51.88
CA ASN A 5 24.53 -35.96 -51.12
C ASN A 5 23.09 -35.50 -51.46
N HIS A 6 22.32 -35.27 -50.39
CA HIS A 6 21.85 -33.91 -50.04
C HIS A 6 21.71 -33.74 -48.53
N LEU A 7 22.31 -32.66 -48.01
CA LEU A 7 22.11 -32.12 -46.68
C LEU A 7 20.65 -31.69 -46.49
N SER A 8 20.10 -31.87 -45.30
CA SER A 8 19.00 -31.03 -44.81
C SER A 8 19.16 -30.80 -43.31
N SER A 9 19.68 -29.61 -43.02
CA SER A 9 19.85 -29.03 -41.69
C SER A 9 18.49 -28.78 -41.05
N LEU A 10 18.18 -29.44 -39.95
CA LEU A 10 17.04 -29.12 -39.08
C LEU A 10 17.55 -28.28 -37.91
N SER A 11 17.55 -26.97 -38.10
CA SER A 11 17.74 -25.97 -37.03
C SER A 11 16.44 -25.83 -36.25
N LEU A 12 16.34 -26.46 -35.07
CA LEU A 12 15.27 -26.23 -34.11
C LEU A 12 15.55 -24.92 -33.36
N LEU A 13 14.90 -23.82 -33.77
CA LEU A 13 14.85 -22.58 -32.99
C LEU A 13 13.78 -22.72 -31.90
N ALA A 14 14.22 -22.96 -30.67
CA ALA A 14 13.38 -22.81 -29.48
C ALA A 14 13.17 -21.31 -29.20
N VAL A 15 12.01 -20.77 -29.55
CA VAL A 15 11.59 -19.43 -29.13
C VAL A 15 11.09 -19.53 -27.70
N LEU A 16 11.99 -19.28 -26.74
CA LEU A 16 11.63 -18.96 -25.36
C LEU A 16 10.96 -17.58 -25.36
N VAL A 17 9.63 -17.56 -25.36
CA VAL A 17 8.87 -16.35 -25.02
C VAL A 17 9.05 -16.13 -23.52
N LEU A 18 10.06 -15.33 -23.17
CA LEU A 18 10.14 -14.71 -21.86
C LEU A 18 8.90 -13.81 -21.73
N ALA A 19 7.88 -14.31 -21.05
CA ALA A 19 6.85 -13.48 -20.45
C ALA A 19 7.53 -12.64 -19.36
N GLY A 20 8.15 -11.55 -19.78
CA GLY A 20 8.63 -10.52 -18.87
C GLY A 20 7.45 -10.06 -18.05
N CYS A 21 7.52 -10.26 -16.73
CA CYS A 21 6.68 -9.54 -15.80
C CYS A 21 6.85 -8.05 -16.12
N SER A 22 5.85 -7.48 -16.80
CA SER A 22 5.84 -6.08 -17.17
C SER A 22 5.72 -5.30 -15.87
N SER A 23 6.86 -4.93 -15.29
CA SER A 23 6.93 -3.78 -14.41
C SER A 23 6.58 -2.57 -15.29
N GLN A 24 5.29 -2.29 -15.46
CA GLN A 24 4.81 -1.17 -16.25
C GLN A 24 5.43 0.10 -15.65
N ALA A 25 6.17 0.82 -16.48
CA ALA A 25 6.87 2.03 -16.09
C ALA A 25 5.87 3.10 -15.59
N PRO A 26 6.30 4.00 -14.69
CA PRO A 26 5.48 5.12 -14.25
C PRO A 26 4.97 5.95 -15.42
N GLN A 27 3.83 6.62 -15.22
CA GLN A 27 3.20 7.39 -16.29
C GLN A 27 4.13 8.53 -16.74
N PRO A 28 4.50 8.59 -18.03
CA PRO A 28 5.29 9.69 -18.56
C PRO A 28 4.50 11.00 -18.49
N LEU A 29 5.21 12.13 -18.58
CA LEU A 29 4.59 13.46 -18.67
C LEU A 29 3.52 13.48 -19.77
N LYS A 30 2.33 13.99 -19.45
CA LYS A 30 1.29 14.18 -20.46
C LYS A 30 1.70 15.28 -21.43
N LYS A 31 1.23 15.20 -22.68
CA LYS A 31 1.51 16.21 -23.70
C LYS A 31 1.07 17.60 -23.20
N GLY A 32 2.03 18.52 -23.08
CA GLY A 32 1.81 19.89 -22.61
C GLY A 32 2.10 20.13 -21.13
N GLU A 33 2.40 19.08 -20.34
CA GLU A 33 2.89 19.26 -18.97
C GLU A 33 4.35 19.71 -18.97
N LYS A 34 4.68 20.69 -18.12
CA LYS A 34 6.06 21.14 -17.92
C LYS A 34 6.69 20.36 -16.78
N ALA A 35 7.86 19.79 -17.03
CA ALA A 35 8.72 19.29 -15.98
C ALA A 35 9.10 20.44 -15.03
N ILE A 36 9.02 20.20 -13.74
CA ILE A 36 9.47 21.13 -12.70
C ILE A 36 10.76 20.62 -12.06
N ASP A 37 11.55 21.54 -11.47
CA ASP A 37 12.57 21.16 -10.51
C ASP A 37 11.90 20.76 -9.20
N VAL A 38 11.86 19.45 -8.93
CA VAL A 38 11.25 18.86 -7.74
C VAL A 38 11.85 19.44 -6.47
N ALA A 39 13.17 19.59 -6.38
CA ALA A 39 13.82 20.09 -5.16
C ALA A 39 13.44 21.55 -4.90
N SER A 40 13.44 22.39 -5.94
CA SER A 40 13.01 23.79 -5.83
C SER A 40 11.56 23.92 -5.37
N VAL A 41 10.65 23.17 -6.00
CA VAL A 41 9.22 23.20 -5.63
C VAL A 41 8.99 22.67 -4.22
N VAL A 42 9.68 21.60 -3.81
CA VAL A 42 9.58 21.09 -2.44
C VAL A 42 10.02 22.15 -1.43
N ARG A 43 11.14 22.84 -1.66
CA ARG A 43 11.56 23.97 -0.80
C ARG A 43 10.48 25.04 -0.74
N GLN A 44 9.90 25.43 -1.86
CA GLN A 44 8.88 26.48 -1.91
C GLN A 44 7.59 26.08 -1.18
N LYS A 45 7.08 24.86 -1.40
CA LYS A 45 5.76 24.43 -0.92
C LYS A 45 5.77 23.89 0.51
N MET A 46 6.91 23.38 0.99
CA MET A 46 7.00 22.88 2.36
C MET A 46 6.94 24.05 3.37
N PRO A 47 6.10 23.96 4.42
CA PRO A 47 6.03 24.99 5.46
C PRO A 47 7.40 25.26 6.09
N ALA A 48 7.69 26.54 6.38
CA ALA A 48 8.95 26.95 6.98
C ALA A 48 9.24 26.32 8.35
N SER A 49 8.20 25.89 9.07
CA SER A 49 8.30 25.21 10.36
C SER A 49 8.83 23.78 10.28
N VAL A 50 8.92 23.19 9.08
CA VAL A 50 9.43 21.83 8.92
C VAL A 50 10.95 21.82 9.05
N LYS A 51 11.49 20.89 9.83
CA LYS A 51 12.93 20.68 9.97
C LYS A 51 13.51 20.01 8.73
N ASP A 52 14.78 20.29 8.43
CA ASP A 52 15.54 19.67 7.35
C ASP A 52 14.90 19.79 5.95
N ARG A 53 14.23 20.91 5.64
CA ARG A 53 13.54 21.14 4.34
C ARG A 53 14.42 20.88 3.13
N ASP A 54 15.70 21.25 3.19
CA ASP A 54 16.64 20.98 2.10
C ASP A 54 16.91 19.49 1.90
N ALA A 55 16.93 18.73 2.98
CA ALA A 55 17.11 17.29 2.91
C ALA A 55 15.85 16.59 2.39
N TRP A 56 14.66 17.06 2.79
CA TRP A 56 13.39 16.63 2.17
C TRP A 56 13.35 16.90 0.66
N ALA A 57 13.77 18.10 0.24
CA ALA A 57 13.84 18.47 -1.17
C ALA A 57 14.79 17.57 -1.97
N LYS A 58 15.96 17.28 -1.41
CA LYS A 58 16.93 16.35 -2.02
C LYS A 58 16.38 14.93 -2.11
N ASP A 59 15.85 14.41 -1.00
CA ASP A 59 15.32 13.04 -0.92
C ASP A 59 14.15 12.84 -1.89
N LEU A 60 13.24 13.82 -2.02
CA LEU A 60 12.14 13.78 -3.00
C LEU A 60 12.61 13.91 -4.45
N ALA A 61 13.58 14.77 -4.74
CA ALA A 61 14.13 14.86 -6.10
C ALA A 61 14.77 13.53 -6.53
N THR A 62 15.61 12.93 -5.69
CA THR A 62 16.19 11.60 -5.95
C THR A 62 15.11 10.51 -6.03
N THR A 63 14.05 10.60 -5.24
CA THR A 63 12.91 9.68 -5.32
C THR A 63 12.23 9.74 -6.67
N PHE A 64 11.89 10.94 -7.15
CA PHE A 64 11.25 11.13 -8.46
C PHE A 64 12.14 10.64 -9.60
N GLU A 65 13.43 10.99 -9.56
CA GLU A 65 14.41 10.58 -10.57
C GLU A 65 14.60 9.06 -10.59
N SER A 66 14.89 8.44 -9.44
CA SER A 66 15.16 6.99 -9.37
C SER A 66 13.95 6.13 -9.75
N GLN A 67 12.74 6.62 -9.50
CA GLN A 67 11.51 5.93 -9.88
C GLN A 67 11.06 6.27 -11.31
N GLY A 68 11.67 7.24 -12.00
CA GLY A 68 11.26 7.68 -13.34
C GLY A 68 9.89 8.37 -13.36
N LEU A 69 9.50 9.03 -12.26
CA LEU A 69 8.20 9.68 -12.14
C LEU A 69 8.18 10.99 -12.93
N ALA A 70 7.05 11.28 -13.58
CA ALA A 70 6.81 12.58 -14.17
C ALA A 70 6.93 13.69 -13.08
N PRO A 71 7.89 14.62 -13.19
CA PRO A 71 8.08 15.68 -12.21
C PRO A 71 7.08 16.81 -12.49
N THR A 72 5.81 16.57 -12.13
CA THR A 72 4.73 17.56 -12.24
C THR A 72 4.44 18.18 -10.89
N LEU A 73 3.91 19.41 -10.90
CA LEU A 73 3.46 20.06 -9.67
C LEU A 73 2.39 19.22 -8.94
N GLU A 74 1.48 18.58 -9.69
CA GLU A 74 0.45 17.71 -9.11
C GLU A 74 1.05 16.51 -8.38
N ASN A 75 2.03 15.83 -8.95
CA ASN A 75 2.68 14.68 -8.31
C ASN A 75 3.45 15.11 -7.04
N VAL A 76 4.23 16.20 -7.13
CA VAL A 76 4.98 16.71 -5.97
C VAL A 76 4.02 17.13 -4.85
N CYS A 77 2.96 17.88 -5.17
CA CYS A 77 1.97 18.29 -4.18
C CYS A 77 1.17 17.12 -3.61
N SER A 78 0.96 16.06 -4.37
CA SER A 78 0.29 14.84 -3.88
C SER A 78 1.14 14.11 -2.84
N VAL A 79 2.45 13.95 -3.09
CA VAL A 79 3.39 13.35 -2.13
C VAL A 79 3.50 14.20 -0.86
N LEU A 80 3.66 15.52 -1.00
CA LEU A 80 3.72 16.44 0.14
C LEU A 80 2.41 16.43 0.96
N ALA A 81 1.25 16.31 0.31
CA ALA A 81 -0.04 16.26 0.98
C ALA A 81 -0.21 14.99 1.82
N VAL A 82 0.20 13.83 1.29
CA VAL A 82 0.18 12.55 2.03
C VAL A 82 1.16 12.61 3.21
N ALA A 83 2.41 13.02 2.99
CA ALA A 83 3.39 13.15 4.07
C ALA A 83 2.93 14.11 5.18
N GLN A 84 2.25 15.20 4.82
CA GLN A 84 1.66 16.12 5.80
C GLN A 84 0.51 15.48 6.58
N GLN A 85 -0.35 14.71 5.90
CA GLN A 85 -1.51 14.09 6.53
C GLN A 85 -1.10 12.96 7.48
N GLU A 86 -0.11 12.16 7.09
CA GLU A 86 0.32 10.97 7.85
C GLU A 86 1.18 11.31 9.06
N SER A 87 2.10 12.28 8.92
CA SER A 87 3.09 12.54 9.95
C SER A 87 3.35 14.01 10.24
N ASN A 88 2.69 14.91 9.51
CA ASN A 88 3.02 16.33 9.51
C ASN A 88 4.52 16.57 9.22
N TYR A 89 5.07 15.85 8.24
CA TYR A 89 6.47 15.90 7.81
C TYR A 89 7.48 15.45 8.87
N GLN A 90 7.19 14.36 9.58
CA GLN A 90 8.10 13.76 10.56
C GLN A 90 8.30 12.29 10.27
N ALA A 91 9.56 11.83 10.18
CA ALA A 91 9.80 10.42 9.87
C ALA A 91 9.41 9.46 11.01
N ASP A 92 9.57 9.91 12.26
CA ASP A 92 9.29 9.11 13.46
C ASP A 92 8.64 9.99 14.55
N PRO A 93 7.37 10.41 14.36
CA PRO A 93 6.69 11.26 15.31
C PRO A 93 6.42 10.52 16.63
N ALA A 94 6.44 11.26 17.74
CA ALA A 94 6.02 10.72 19.02
C ALA A 94 4.52 10.40 19.02
N VAL A 95 4.16 9.23 19.55
CA VAL A 95 2.78 8.81 19.74
C VAL A 95 2.40 9.03 21.20
N PRO A 96 1.45 9.95 21.50
CA PRO A 96 0.99 10.18 22.86
C PRO A 96 0.49 8.88 23.52
N GLY A 97 1.00 8.58 24.72
CA GLY A 97 0.59 7.40 25.48
C GLY A 97 1.05 6.05 24.91
N LEU A 98 1.99 6.02 23.96
CA LEU A 98 2.41 4.78 23.28
C LEU A 98 2.79 3.64 24.24
N SER A 99 3.52 3.95 25.31
CA SER A 99 3.89 2.97 26.34
C SER A 99 2.67 2.26 26.93
N LYS A 100 1.64 3.04 27.31
CA LYS A 100 0.38 2.48 27.85
C LYS A 100 -0.33 1.61 26.81
N ILE A 101 -0.39 2.08 25.56
CA ILE A 101 -1.02 1.33 24.45
C ILE A 101 -0.29 0.00 24.21
N ALA A 102 1.05 0.03 24.22
CA ALA A 102 1.88 -1.16 24.02
C ALA A 102 1.64 -2.20 25.13
N TRP A 103 1.66 -1.78 26.39
CA TRP A 103 1.37 -2.66 27.53
C TRP A 103 -0.05 -3.23 27.47
N GLN A 104 -1.05 -2.41 27.17
CA GLN A 104 -2.43 -2.88 27.01
C GLN A 104 -2.56 -3.95 25.93
N GLU A 105 -1.89 -3.79 24.78
CA GLU A 105 -1.91 -4.79 23.71
C GLU A 105 -1.15 -6.07 24.08
N ILE A 106 -0.03 -5.96 24.82
CA ILE A 106 0.70 -7.11 25.35
C ILE A 106 -0.18 -7.91 26.32
N ASP A 107 -0.80 -7.24 27.29
CA ASP A 107 -1.67 -7.86 28.29
C ASP A 107 -2.89 -8.51 27.63
N ARG A 108 -3.52 -7.81 26.68
CA ARG A 108 -4.66 -8.32 25.90
C ARG A 108 -4.31 -9.55 25.06
N ARG A 109 -3.07 -9.66 24.56
CA ARG A 109 -2.59 -10.86 23.85
C ARG A 109 -2.29 -12.00 24.82
N ALA A 110 -1.71 -11.70 25.98
CA ALA A 110 -1.46 -12.69 27.03
C ALA A 110 -2.76 -13.32 27.53
N GLU A 111 -3.78 -12.48 27.78
CA GLU A 111 -5.12 -12.92 28.19
C GLU A 111 -5.77 -13.84 27.17
N ARG A 112 -5.71 -13.53 25.86
CA ARG A 112 -6.21 -14.42 24.79
C ARG A 112 -5.53 -15.79 24.78
N MET A 113 -4.31 -15.87 25.29
CA MET A 113 -3.53 -17.10 25.42
C MET A 113 -3.64 -17.74 26.81
N HIS A 114 -4.50 -17.21 27.70
CA HIS A 114 -4.66 -17.64 29.09
C HIS A 114 -3.37 -17.54 29.92
N ILE A 115 -2.49 -16.60 29.58
CA ILE A 115 -1.24 -16.35 30.30
C ILE A 115 -1.46 -15.17 31.27
N PRO A 116 -1.26 -15.36 32.59
CA PRO A 116 -1.33 -14.27 33.56
C PRO A 116 -0.38 -13.11 33.26
N ALA A 117 -0.87 -11.87 33.30
CA ALA A 117 -0.09 -10.67 32.96
C ALA A 117 1.21 -10.55 33.77
N PHE A 118 1.19 -10.87 35.08
CA PHE A 118 2.38 -10.78 35.93
C PHE A 118 3.53 -11.68 35.45
N LEU A 119 3.24 -12.83 34.82
CA LEU A 119 4.27 -13.70 34.25
C LEU A 119 4.94 -13.05 33.04
N VAL A 120 4.15 -12.42 32.16
CA VAL A 120 4.66 -11.70 30.98
C VAL A 120 5.51 -10.51 31.41
N HIS A 121 5.02 -9.71 32.36
CA HIS A 121 5.77 -8.57 32.91
C HIS A 121 7.08 -9.01 33.55
N THR A 122 7.09 -10.14 34.25
CA THR A 122 8.31 -10.71 34.84
C THR A 122 9.28 -11.20 33.77
N ALA A 123 8.81 -11.89 32.73
CA ALA A 123 9.64 -12.34 31.62
C ALA A 123 10.30 -11.16 30.89
N LEU A 124 9.59 -10.05 30.72
CA LEU A 124 10.10 -8.83 30.06
C LEU A 124 11.12 -8.04 30.91
N LYS A 125 11.41 -8.46 32.16
CA LYS A 125 12.53 -7.92 32.95
C LYS A 125 13.90 -8.41 32.46
N ILE A 126 13.94 -9.40 31.57
CA ILE A 126 15.19 -9.82 30.92
C ILE A 126 15.89 -8.62 30.27
N LYS A 127 17.22 -8.57 30.41
CA LYS A 127 18.04 -7.52 29.83
C LYS A 127 18.10 -7.66 28.31
N SER A 128 17.88 -6.56 27.62
CA SER A 128 18.09 -6.43 26.19
C SER A 128 19.56 -6.06 25.88
N PRO A 129 20.00 -6.10 24.61
CA PRO A 129 21.39 -5.84 24.24
C PRO A 129 21.96 -4.48 24.69
N ASN A 130 21.12 -3.49 24.99
CA ASN A 130 21.54 -2.18 25.48
C ASN A 130 21.65 -2.06 27.01
N GLY A 131 21.54 -3.17 27.75
CA GLY A 131 21.66 -3.22 29.21
C GLY A 131 20.40 -2.80 29.99
N LYS A 132 19.38 -2.24 29.33
CA LYS A 132 18.03 -2.05 29.91
C LYS A 132 17.17 -3.29 29.68
N SER A 133 16.26 -3.56 30.60
CA SER A 133 15.23 -4.57 30.41
C SER A 133 14.24 -4.18 29.31
N TYR A 134 13.56 -5.17 28.71
CA TYR A 134 12.51 -4.88 27.75
C TYR A 134 11.36 -4.10 28.40
N SER A 135 11.04 -4.36 29.66
CA SER A 135 10.08 -3.57 30.46
C SER A 135 10.46 -2.10 30.52
N GLU A 136 11.69 -1.76 30.93
CA GLU A 136 12.17 -0.37 31.02
C GLU A 136 12.11 0.35 29.66
N ARG A 137 12.39 -0.39 28.58
CA ARG A 137 12.29 0.14 27.21
C ARG A 137 10.85 0.39 26.79
N LEU A 138 9.92 -0.52 27.14
CA LEU A 138 8.48 -0.35 26.89
C LEU A 138 7.86 0.78 27.73
N ASP A 139 8.30 0.97 28.97
CA ASP A 139 7.84 2.06 29.85
C ASP A 139 8.22 3.45 29.32
N SER A 140 9.39 3.52 28.69
CA SER A 140 9.94 4.77 28.14
C SER A 140 9.66 4.98 26.65
N VAL A 141 9.04 4.03 25.95
CA VAL A 141 8.80 4.10 24.50
C VAL A 141 7.93 5.30 24.14
N ARG A 142 8.32 6.03 23.09
CA ARG A 142 7.61 7.22 22.59
C ARG A 142 7.30 7.16 21.10
N THR A 143 8.04 6.37 20.32
CA THR A 143 7.85 6.30 18.86
C THR A 143 7.66 4.87 18.37
N GLU A 144 7.04 4.74 17.19
CA GLU A 144 6.83 3.45 16.55
C GLU A 144 8.13 2.78 16.14
N LYS A 145 9.13 3.55 15.68
CA LYS A 145 10.46 3.03 15.39
C LYS A 145 11.10 2.39 16.62
N GLN A 146 10.99 3.04 17.79
CA GLN A 146 11.48 2.49 19.05
C GLN A 146 10.76 1.19 19.41
N LEU A 147 9.42 1.17 19.29
CA LEU A 147 8.63 -0.04 19.57
C LEU A 147 9.00 -1.19 18.61
N SER A 148 9.18 -0.89 17.32
CA SER A 148 9.65 -1.86 16.34
C SER A 148 11.02 -2.40 16.70
N ALA A 149 11.97 -1.53 17.07
CA ALA A 149 13.33 -1.95 17.46
C ALA A 149 13.33 -2.80 18.74
N ILE A 150 12.46 -2.51 19.71
CA ILE A 150 12.28 -3.35 20.91
C ILE A 150 11.85 -4.77 20.50
N PHE A 151 10.88 -4.88 19.59
CA PHE A 151 10.40 -6.16 19.10
C PHE A 151 11.47 -6.92 18.29
N ASP A 152 12.15 -6.21 17.38
CA ASP A 152 13.20 -6.79 16.54
C ASP A 152 14.37 -7.30 17.40
N ASP A 153 14.77 -6.56 18.44
CA ASP A 153 15.80 -7.01 19.38
C ASP A 153 15.36 -8.25 20.16
N LEU A 154 14.10 -8.32 20.58
CA LEU A 154 13.55 -9.44 21.35
C LEU A 154 13.64 -10.75 20.56
N ILE A 155 13.15 -10.73 19.31
CA ILE A 155 13.12 -11.94 18.49
C ILE A 155 14.51 -12.31 17.95
N SER A 156 15.45 -11.36 17.89
CA SER A 156 16.84 -11.64 17.48
C SER A 156 17.63 -12.43 18.53
N MET A 157 17.14 -12.52 19.77
CA MET A 157 17.76 -13.37 20.80
C MET A 157 17.55 -14.87 20.54
N VAL A 158 16.57 -15.22 19.69
CA VAL A 158 16.28 -16.61 19.35
C VAL A 158 16.82 -16.90 17.94
N PRO A 159 17.57 -18.00 17.72
CA PRO A 159 17.99 -18.41 16.40
C PRO A 159 16.80 -18.48 15.44
N MET A 160 16.95 -17.93 14.23
CA MET A 160 15.88 -17.79 13.23
C MET A 160 14.65 -16.98 13.68
N GLY A 161 14.70 -16.28 14.82
CA GLY A 161 13.53 -15.60 15.37
C GLY A 161 13.00 -14.47 14.48
N GLN A 162 13.85 -13.80 13.70
CA GLN A 162 13.41 -12.85 12.68
C GLN A 162 12.57 -13.51 11.58
N THR A 163 13.02 -14.67 11.07
CA THR A 163 12.31 -15.43 10.04
C THR A 163 10.98 -16.00 10.56
N LEU A 164 10.97 -16.50 11.80
CA LEU A 164 9.80 -17.16 12.40
C LEU A 164 8.77 -16.17 12.96
N PHE A 165 9.24 -15.05 13.54
CA PHE A 165 8.40 -14.16 14.35
C PHE A 165 8.42 -12.70 13.90
N GLY A 166 9.23 -12.30 12.91
CA GLY A 166 9.26 -10.91 12.43
C GLY A 166 7.90 -10.44 11.90
N SER A 167 7.13 -11.37 11.33
CA SER A 167 5.76 -11.14 10.92
C SER A 167 4.77 -10.93 12.08
N LEU A 168 5.19 -11.00 13.35
CA LEU A 168 4.36 -10.71 14.53
C LEU A 168 4.57 -9.30 15.09
N ASN A 169 5.54 -8.55 14.55
CA ASN A 169 5.82 -7.18 14.97
C ASN A 169 4.52 -6.34 14.84
N PRO A 170 4.05 -5.69 15.93
CA PRO A 170 2.79 -4.95 15.91
C PRO A 170 2.85 -3.68 15.03
N VAL A 171 4.05 -3.16 14.77
CA VAL A 171 4.24 -1.98 13.93
C VAL A 171 4.34 -2.42 12.47
N ARG A 172 3.32 -2.08 11.68
CA ARG A 172 3.17 -2.52 10.28
C ARG A 172 3.40 -1.43 9.25
N THR A 173 3.42 -0.19 9.69
CA THR A 173 3.65 1.00 8.87
C THR A 173 4.76 1.83 9.49
N GLY A 174 5.41 2.68 8.70
CA GLY A 174 6.44 3.55 9.22
C GLY A 174 6.82 4.70 8.30
N GLY A 175 7.69 5.56 8.82
CA GLY A 175 8.22 6.69 8.09
C GLY A 175 7.23 7.85 7.91
N PRO A 176 7.65 8.90 7.19
CA PRO A 176 6.86 10.12 7.03
C PRO A 176 5.54 9.95 6.28
N MET A 177 5.38 8.87 5.53
CA MET A 177 4.17 8.56 4.76
C MET A 177 3.45 7.30 5.27
N GLN A 178 3.84 6.76 6.43
CA GLN A 178 3.18 5.60 7.07
C GLN A 178 2.95 4.42 6.09
N VAL A 179 3.96 4.11 5.29
CA VAL A 179 3.87 3.04 4.29
C VAL A 179 3.99 1.66 4.95
N SER A 180 3.23 0.69 4.44
CA SER A 180 3.29 -0.71 4.90
C SER A 180 4.69 -1.31 4.71
N ILE A 181 5.20 -1.95 5.76
CA ILE A 181 6.50 -2.65 5.73
C ILE A 181 6.46 -3.82 4.74
N ALA A 182 5.36 -4.58 4.72
CA ALA A 182 5.19 -5.70 3.78
C ALA A 182 5.16 -5.20 2.33
N PHE A 183 4.57 -4.03 2.09
CA PHE A 183 4.62 -3.39 0.77
C PHE A 183 6.05 -3.00 0.40
N ALA A 184 6.78 -2.35 1.30
CA ALA A 184 8.16 -1.94 1.06
C ALA A 184 9.10 -3.13 0.77
N GLU A 185 8.96 -4.23 1.50
CA GLU A 185 9.73 -5.46 1.31
C GLU A 185 9.56 -6.06 -0.10
N GLN A 186 8.36 -5.90 -0.70
CA GLN A 186 8.07 -6.37 -2.06
C GLN A 186 8.55 -5.41 -3.16
N HIS A 187 8.84 -4.15 -2.83
CA HIS A 187 9.09 -3.08 -3.81
C HIS A 187 10.46 -2.42 -3.66
N THR A 188 11.51 -3.18 -3.33
CA THR A 188 12.87 -2.65 -3.11
C THR A 188 13.66 -2.34 -4.39
N LYS A 189 13.22 -2.86 -5.54
CA LYS A 189 13.94 -2.71 -6.81
C LYS A 189 14.01 -1.24 -7.24
N GLY A 190 15.22 -0.76 -7.56
CA GLY A 190 15.46 0.62 -7.98
C GLY A 190 15.65 1.61 -6.81
N TYR A 191 15.65 1.13 -5.56
CA TYR A 191 15.98 1.97 -4.41
C TYR A 191 17.42 2.53 -4.55
N PRO A 192 17.62 3.86 -4.53
CA PRO A 192 18.88 4.45 -4.95
C PRO A 192 19.92 4.59 -3.84
N TRP A 193 19.57 4.29 -2.58
CA TRP A 193 20.49 4.40 -1.45
C TRP A 193 20.91 3.03 -0.93
N LYS A 194 22.15 2.94 -0.43
CA LYS A 194 22.56 1.79 0.37
C LYS A 194 21.73 1.75 1.66
N MET A 195 21.15 0.59 1.95
CA MET A 195 20.50 0.31 3.22
C MET A 195 21.54 -0.20 4.22
N ASP A 196 21.62 0.43 5.40
CA ASP A 196 22.54 0.01 6.46
C ASP A 196 21.96 -1.12 7.32
N GLY A 197 20.67 -1.42 7.16
CA GLY A 197 19.93 -2.43 7.91
C GLY A 197 18.81 -3.05 7.08
N THR A 198 17.73 -3.48 7.73
CA THR A 198 16.60 -4.11 7.03
C THR A 198 15.72 -3.08 6.31
N VAL A 199 14.91 -3.54 5.34
CA VAL A 199 13.91 -2.69 4.66
C VAL A 199 12.99 -2.02 5.68
N ARG A 200 12.58 -2.75 6.72
CA ARG A 200 11.79 -2.22 7.83
C ARG A 200 12.45 -1.02 8.49
N GLN A 201 13.74 -1.13 8.82
CA GLN A 201 14.49 -0.04 9.44
C GLN A 201 14.65 1.15 8.50
N GLU A 202 14.86 0.89 7.20
CA GLU A 202 14.95 1.93 6.18
C GLU A 202 13.63 2.68 5.99
N VAL A 203 12.46 2.00 6.06
CA VAL A 203 11.14 2.66 5.99
C VAL A 203 10.97 3.73 7.07
N PHE A 204 11.52 3.53 8.28
CA PHE A 204 11.49 4.56 9.34
C PHE A 204 12.47 5.72 9.11
N SER A 205 13.30 5.68 8.08
CA SER A 205 14.11 6.83 7.66
C SER A 205 13.24 7.81 6.85
N ARG A 206 13.66 9.08 6.79
CA ARG A 206 12.97 10.08 5.96
C ARG A 206 13.00 9.66 4.48
N ARG A 207 14.20 9.36 3.96
CA ARG A 207 14.40 8.97 2.55
C ARG A 207 13.66 7.67 2.20
N GLY A 208 13.70 6.68 3.09
CA GLY A 208 13.08 5.38 2.84
C GLY A 208 11.57 5.48 2.83
N GLY A 209 10.96 6.05 3.86
CA GLY A 209 9.50 6.21 3.88
C GLY A 209 8.98 7.19 2.84
N LEU A 210 9.76 8.19 2.42
CA LEU A 210 9.43 9.01 1.24
C LEU A 210 9.45 8.21 -0.05
N TRP A 211 10.49 7.40 -0.26
CA TRP A 211 10.65 6.63 -1.49
C TRP A 211 9.56 5.56 -1.61
N PHE A 212 9.39 4.73 -0.59
CA PHE A 212 8.36 3.67 -0.58
C PHE A 212 6.94 4.24 -0.56
N GLY A 213 6.71 5.34 0.16
CA GLY A 213 5.41 6.02 0.14
C GLY A 213 5.09 6.65 -1.21
N THR A 214 6.07 7.29 -1.86
CA THR A 214 5.89 7.83 -3.22
C THR A 214 5.65 6.71 -4.22
N TYR A 215 6.36 5.59 -4.07
CA TYR A 215 6.16 4.40 -4.88
C TYR A 215 4.71 3.89 -4.72
N HIS A 216 4.23 3.73 -3.49
CA HIS A 216 2.86 3.31 -3.20
C HIS A 216 1.81 4.29 -3.76
N LEU A 217 2.08 5.58 -3.75
CA LEU A 217 1.12 6.58 -4.24
C LEU A 217 1.04 6.65 -5.78
N LEU A 218 2.18 6.60 -6.46
CA LEU A 218 2.29 7.00 -7.86
C LEU A 218 2.75 5.88 -8.80
N ASN A 219 3.38 4.82 -8.30
CA ASN A 219 4.03 3.80 -9.12
C ASN A 219 3.12 2.60 -9.42
N TYR A 220 1.84 2.89 -9.68
CA TYR A 220 0.90 1.95 -10.25
C TYR A 220 0.02 2.67 -11.28
N PRO A 221 -0.25 2.06 -12.45
CA PRO A 221 -1.15 2.64 -13.43
C PRO A 221 -2.57 2.62 -12.88
N ALA A 222 -3.29 3.72 -13.04
CA ALA A 222 -4.69 3.83 -12.65
C ALA A 222 -5.42 4.76 -13.64
N SER A 223 -6.61 4.34 -14.05
CA SER A 223 -7.48 5.06 -14.98
C SER A 223 -8.40 6.04 -14.24
N TYR A 224 -7.86 6.75 -13.23
CA TYR A 224 -8.64 7.66 -12.39
C TYR A 224 -8.75 9.06 -12.98
N SER A 225 -9.96 9.62 -12.90
CA SER A 225 -10.27 10.98 -13.34
C SER A 225 -9.70 12.06 -12.42
N ALA A 226 -9.39 11.74 -11.16
CA ALA A 226 -8.89 12.68 -10.17
C ALA A 226 -7.91 12.04 -9.16
N PRO A 227 -6.96 12.81 -8.59
CA PRO A 227 -6.00 12.31 -7.60
C PRO A 227 -6.63 11.76 -6.32
N ILE A 228 -7.82 12.21 -5.95
CA ILE A 228 -8.49 11.80 -4.70
C ILE A 228 -8.66 10.27 -4.59
N TYR A 229 -8.84 9.57 -5.70
CA TYR A 229 -8.95 8.12 -5.72
C TYR A 229 -7.60 7.43 -5.46
N ARG A 230 -6.47 8.02 -5.86
CA ARG A 230 -5.14 7.54 -5.44
C ARG A 230 -4.93 7.75 -3.95
N PHE A 231 -5.49 8.80 -3.35
CA PHE A 231 -5.39 9.00 -1.89
C PHE A 231 -6.25 8.00 -1.12
N ALA A 232 -7.40 7.63 -1.65
CA ALA A 232 -8.18 6.53 -1.10
C ALA A 232 -7.43 5.20 -1.21
N ASP A 233 -6.87 4.89 -2.38
CA ASP A 233 -6.06 3.68 -2.60
C ASP A 233 -4.78 3.66 -1.75
N PHE A 234 -4.15 4.82 -1.50
CA PHE A 234 -2.99 4.91 -0.62
C PHE A 234 -3.32 4.34 0.77
N ASN A 235 -4.51 4.69 1.28
CA ASN A 235 -4.99 4.26 2.59
C ASN A 235 -5.61 2.85 2.60
N ALA A 236 -6.33 2.47 1.54
CA ALA A 236 -7.10 1.23 1.48
C ALA A 236 -6.44 0.09 0.70
N GLY A 237 -5.32 0.36 0.01
CA GLY A 237 -4.67 -0.56 -0.91
C GLY A 237 -4.92 -0.21 -2.37
N TRP A 238 -3.98 -0.61 -3.23
CA TRP A 238 -4.05 -0.34 -4.67
C TRP A 238 -5.35 -0.83 -5.27
N TYR A 239 -5.95 0.01 -6.10
CA TYR A 239 -7.20 -0.22 -6.83
C TYR A 239 -8.47 -0.31 -5.98
N ALA A 240 -8.41 -0.03 -4.67
CA ALA A 240 -9.59 -0.05 -3.80
C ALA A 240 -10.73 0.82 -4.35
N SER A 241 -10.43 2.00 -4.89
CA SER A 241 -11.44 2.92 -5.43
C SER A 241 -12.13 2.37 -6.69
N ARG A 242 -11.37 1.77 -7.61
CA ARG A 242 -11.93 1.06 -8.78
C ARG A 242 -12.77 -0.13 -8.34
N ASN A 243 -12.28 -0.90 -7.38
CA ASN A 243 -12.93 -2.11 -6.93
C ASN A 243 -14.24 -1.79 -6.17
N ALA A 244 -14.28 -0.71 -5.39
CA ALA A 244 -15.50 -0.20 -4.77
C ALA A 244 -16.55 0.18 -5.82
N ALA A 245 -16.14 0.81 -6.94
CA ALA A 245 -17.03 1.09 -8.05
C ALA A 245 -17.55 -0.19 -8.74
N PHE A 246 -16.68 -1.18 -8.93
CA PHE A 246 -17.06 -2.50 -9.44
C PHE A 246 -18.06 -3.20 -8.52
N GLN A 247 -17.86 -3.18 -7.19
CA GLN A 247 -18.83 -3.71 -6.23
C GLN A 247 -20.18 -2.99 -6.31
N ASN A 248 -20.20 -1.68 -6.58
CA ASN A 248 -21.44 -0.96 -6.83
C ASN A 248 -22.12 -1.47 -8.11
N ALA A 249 -21.38 -1.69 -9.20
CA ALA A 249 -21.93 -2.28 -10.43
C ALA A 249 -22.50 -3.70 -10.18
N VAL A 250 -21.77 -4.56 -9.46
CA VAL A 250 -22.27 -5.88 -9.02
C VAL A 250 -23.56 -5.74 -8.21
N SER A 251 -23.62 -4.77 -7.29
CA SER A 251 -24.81 -4.53 -6.47
C SER A 251 -26.01 -4.12 -7.32
N LYS A 252 -25.81 -3.24 -8.32
CA LYS A 252 -26.87 -2.83 -9.25
C LYS A 252 -27.34 -4.00 -10.12
N ALA A 253 -26.42 -4.75 -10.71
CA ALA A 253 -26.75 -5.90 -11.56
C ALA A 253 -27.47 -7.02 -10.79
N SER A 254 -26.92 -7.44 -9.64
CA SER A 254 -27.42 -8.59 -8.86
C SER A 254 -28.58 -8.25 -7.92
N GLY A 255 -28.73 -6.99 -7.49
CA GLY A 255 -29.66 -6.59 -6.43
C GLY A 255 -29.17 -6.88 -5.01
N VAL A 256 -27.95 -7.42 -4.84
CA VAL A 256 -27.34 -7.66 -3.52
C VAL A 256 -26.65 -6.39 -3.03
N LYS A 257 -26.89 -5.98 -1.78
CA LYS A 257 -26.19 -4.84 -1.16
C LYS A 257 -24.79 -5.25 -0.71
N LEU A 258 -23.75 -4.61 -1.26
CA LEU A 258 -22.35 -4.79 -0.86
C LEU A 258 -21.83 -3.58 -0.04
N ALA A 259 -20.72 -3.78 0.69
CA ALA A 259 -20.11 -2.78 1.57
C ALA A 259 -19.32 -1.69 0.83
N LEU A 260 -19.00 -1.89 -0.45
CA LEU A 260 -18.21 -0.96 -1.28
C LEU A 260 -16.83 -0.66 -0.66
N ASP A 261 -16.18 -1.68 -0.09
CA ASP A 261 -14.89 -1.62 0.60
C ASP A 261 -13.70 -1.88 -0.35
N GLY A 262 -13.93 -2.29 -1.59
CA GLY A 262 -12.88 -2.61 -2.56
C GLY A 262 -12.38 -4.07 -2.51
N ASP A 263 -12.85 -4.88 -1.56
CA ASP A 263 -12.48 -6.29 -1.46
C ASP A 263 -13.31 -7.15 -2.42
N LEU A 264 -12.67 -7.62 -3.48
CA LEU A 264 -13.33 -8.45 -4.49
C LEU A 264 -13.42 -9.92 -4.07
N ILE A 265 -12.47 -10.37 -3.25
CA ILE A 265 -12.33 -11.75 -2.78
C ILE A 265 -11.91 -11.78 -1.31
N ARG A 266 -11.97 -12.97 -0.71
CA ARG A 266 -11.21 -13.27 0.50
C ARG A 266 -9.78 -13.66 0.13
N TYR A 267 -8.81 -12.92 0.64
CA TYR A 267 -7.38 -13.20 0.43
C TYR A 267 -6.82 -14.21 1.44
N ASP A 268 -7.49 -14.35 2.58
CA ASP A 268 -7.14 -15.28 3.68
C ASP A 268 -7.71 -16.69 3.49
N SER A 269 -8.56 -16.88 2.47
CA SER A 269 -9.34 -18.11 2.30
C SER A 269 -9.66 -18.38 0.84
N LYS A 270 -9.81 -19.67 0.50
CA LYS A 270 -10.36 -20.11 -0.79
C LYS A 270 -11.88 -19.98 -0.86
N GLU A 271 -12.54 -19.78 0.28
CA GLU A 271 -13.98 -19.58 0.34
C GLU A 271 -14.39 -18.25 -0.30
N PRO A 272 -15.52 -18.23 -1.05
CA PRO A 272 -15.95 -17.03 -1.74
C PRO A 272 -16.40 -15.94 -0.75
N GLY A 273 -15.96 -14.71 -1.01
CA GLY A 273 -16.43 -13.52 -0.29
C GLY A 273 -17.83 -13.07 -0.74
N LYS A 274 -18.39 -12.05 -0.07
CA LYS A 274 -19.71 -11.49 -0.40
C LYS A 274 -19.77 -10.95 -1.84
N THR A 275 -18.73 -10.23 -2.27
CA THR A 275 -18.61 -9.72 -3.64
C THR A 275 -18.61 -10.85 -4.67
N GLU A 276 -17.82 -11.88 -4.41
CA GLU A 276 -17.73 -13.06 -5.27
C GLU A 276 -19.07 -13.81 -5.36
N LEU A 277 -19.74 -14.07 -4.23
CA LEU A 277 -21.06 -14.70 -4.20
C LEU A 277 -22.10 -13.89 -4.97
N ALA A 278 -22.11 -12.56 -4.82
CA ALA A 278 -23.00 -11.68 -5.57
C ALA A 278 -22.71 -11.69 -7.08
N THR A 279 -21.43 -11.83 -7.45
CA THR A 279 -20.99 -11.94 -8.85
C THR A 279 -21.37 -13.30 -9.45
N ARG A 280 -21.22 -14.39 -8.70
CA ARG A 280 -21.65 -15.75 -9.10
C ARG A 280 -23.15 -15.85 -9.35
N LYS A 281 -23.99 -15.07 -8.64
CA LYS A 281 -25.43 -14.95 -8.98
C LYS A 281 -25.70 -14.43 -10.40
N LEU A 282 -24.72 -13.77 -11.01
CA LEU A 282 -24.80 -13.26 -12.39
C LEU A 282 -24.22 -14.25 -13.42
N ALA A 283 -23.64 -15.39 -13.00
CA ALA A 283 -22.92 -16.34 -13.84
C ALA A 283 -23.67 -16.70 -15.15
N GLY A 284 -24.96 -17.04 -15.05
CA GLY A 284 -25.77 -17.37 -16.22
C GLY A 284 -25.93 -16.21 -17.21
N LYS A 285 -26.06 -14.97 -16.73
CA LYS A 285 -26.15 -13.76 -17.58
C LYS A 285 -24.78 -13.35 -18.14
N LEU A 286 -23.72 -13.64 -17.40
CA LEU A 286 -22.34 -13.38 -17.82
C LEU A 286 -21.83 -14.43 -18.82
N GLY A 287 -22.45 -15.61 -18.86
CA GLY A 287 -21.93 -16.76 -19.60
C GLY A 287 -20.55 -17.16 -19.07
N MET A 288 -20.41 -17.25 -17.75
CA MET A 288 -19.15 -17.54 -17.06
C MET A 288 -19.39 -18.57 -15.95
N SER A 289 -18.47 -19.51 -15.80
CA SER A 289 -18.42 -20.40 -14.63
C SER A 289 -17.94 -19.67 -13.37
N ASP A 290 -18.25 -20.22 -12.21
CA ASP A 290 -17.76 -19.73 -10.92
C ASP A 290 -16.22 -19.63 -10.87
N SER A 291 -15.53 -20.61 -11.46
CA SER A 291 -14.05 -20.62 -11.53
C SER A 291 -13.49 -19.48 -12.39
N GLU A 292 -14.17 -19.13 -13.50
CA GLU A 292 -13.76 -18.03 -14.35
C GLU A 292 -14.01 -16.68 -13.69
N ILE A 293 -15.10 -16.58 -12.93
CA ILE A 293 -15.39 -15.42 -12.09
C ILE A 293 -14.29 -15.24 -11.05
N ARG A 294 -13.98 -16.28 -10.27
CA ARG A 294 -12.92 -16.24 -9.25
C ARG A 294 -11.59 -15.79 -9.83
N ARG A 295 -11.14 -16.46 -10.91
CA ARG A 295 -9.86 -16.15 -11.57
C ARG A 295 -9.76 -14.69 -12.05
N GLN A 296 -10.87 -14.07 -12.43
CA GLN A 296 -10.89 -12.67 -12.85
C GLN A 296 -10.99 -11.72 -11.67
N LEU A 297 -11.73 -12.04 -10.61
CA LEU A 297 -11.77 -11.25 -9.37
C LEU A 297 -10.41 -11.24 -8.66
N GLU A 298 -9.64 -12.33 -8.75
CA GLU A 298 -8.26 -12.42 -8.23
C GLU A 298 -7.31 -11.41 -8.85
N LYS A 299 -7.64 -10.84 -10.02
CA LYS A 299 -6.87 -9.77 -10.64
C LYS A 299 -7.14 -8.39 -10.03
N GLY A 300 -8.01 -8.30 -9.03
CA GLY A 300 -8.49 -7.05 -8.43
C GLY A 300 -7.43 -6.11 -7.87
N ASP A 301 -6.23 -6.61 -7.61
CA ASP A 301 -5.05 -5.85 -7.17
C ASP A 301 -4.13 -5.43 -8.33
N SER A 302 -4.53 -5.70 -9.57
CA SER A 302 -3.77 -5.38 -10.79
C SER A 302 -4.55 -4.44 -11.71
N PHE A 303 -3.81 -3.73 -12.57
CA PHE A 303 -4.41 -2.91 -13.63
C PHE A 303 -5.26 -3.75 -14.59
N SER A 304 -4.81 -4.96 -14.91
CA SER A 304 -5.44 -5.85 -15.90
C SER A 304 -6.89 -6.25 -15.58
N PHE A 305 -7.36 -6.03 -14.33
CA PHE A 305 -8.74 -6.30 -13.96
C PHE A 305 -9.75 -5.55 -14.83
N GLU A 306 -9.48 -4.28 -15.15
CA GLU A 306 -10.40 -3.46 -15.94
C GLU A 306 -10.53 -3.92 -17.41
N GLU A 307 -9.55 -4.70 -17.87
CA GLU A 307 -9.54 -5.29 -19.20
C GLU A 307 -10.30 -6.61 -19.27
N THR A 308 -10.62 -7.22 -18.12
CA THR A 308 -11.24 -8.53 -18.04
C THR A 308 -12.66 -8.55 -18.62
N ALA A 309 -13.06 -9.71 -19.14
CA ALA A 309 -14.42 -9.92 -19.62
C ALA A 309 -15.45 -9.77 -18.50
N LEU A 310 -15.12 -10.19 -17.27
CA LEU A 310 -15.96 -10.06 -16.09
C LEU A 310 -16.26 -8.59 -15.81
N TYR A 311 -15.21 -7.76 -15.74
CA TYR A 311 -15.35 -6.32 -15.50
C TYR A 311 -16.28 -5.68 -16.52
N LYS A 312 -16.01 -5.87 -17.81
CA LYS A 312 -16.78 -5.28 -18.91
C LYS A 312 -18.24 -5.76 -18.91
N LYS A 313 -18.48 -7.07 -18.76
CA LYS A 313 -19.83 -7.64 -18.77
C LYS A 313 -20.66 -7.24 -17.55
N VAL A 314 -20.06 -7.16 -16.35
CA VAL A 314 -20.77 -6.70 -15.15
C VAL A 314 -21.26 -5.27 -15.33
N TYR A 315 -20.40 -4.37 -15.83
CA TYR A 315 -20.81 -3.00 -16.10
C TYR A 315 -21.90 -2.92 -17.18
N GLN A 316 -21.76 -3.66 -18.28
CA GLN A 316 -22.80 -3.73 -19.32
C GLN A 316 -24.16 -4.16 -18.73
N LEU A 317 -24.19 -5.21 -17.92
CA LEU A 317 -25.41 -5.67 -17.26
C LEU A 317 -25.98 -4.63 -16.27
N ALA A 318 -25.11 -4.01 -15.49
CA ALA A 318 -25.51 -3.03 -14.49
C ALA A 318 -26.08 -1.76 -15.14
N GLU A 319 -25.40 -1.23 -16.17
CA GLU A 319 -25.79 -0.02 -16.89
C GLU A 319 -27.07 -0.23 -17.70
N ALA A 320 -27.25 -1.40 -18.34
CA ALA A 320 -28.49 -1.76 -19.01
C ALA A 320 -29.67 -1.80 -18.02
N LYS A 321 -29.45 -2.27 -16.80
CA LYS A 321 -30.49 -2.32 -15.75
C LYS A 321 -30.79 -0.94 -15.13
N THR A 322 -29.79 -0.05 -15.05
CA THR A 322 -29.98 1.29 -14.46
C THR A 322 -30.31 2.38 -15.47
N GLY A 323 -30.19 2.11 -16.78
CA GLY A 323 -30.45 3.08 -17.85
C GLY A 323 -29.45 4.24 -17.91
N LYS A 324 -28.28 4.09 -17.29
CA LYS A 324 -27.25 5.15 -17.22
C LYS A 324 -25.86 4.55 -17.04
N SER A 325 -24.84 5.30 -17.44
CA SER A 325 -23.46 4.91 -17.16
C SER A 325 -23.16 4.99 -15.66
N LEU A 326 -22.38 4.02 -15.17
CA LEU A 326 -21.95 3.92 -13.77
C LEU A 326 -20.51 4.45 -13.62
N PRO A 327 -20.16 5.02 -12.45
CA PRO A 327 -18.78 5.42 -12.19
C PRO A 327 -17.83 4.21 -12.24
N ARG A 328 -16.58 4.43 -12.67
CA ARG A 328 -15.51 3.41 -12.64
C ARG A 328 -14.56 3.58 -11.44
N GLU A 329 -14.77 4.62 -10.66
CA GLU A 329 -14.05 4.91 -9.43
C GLU A 329 -14.99 5.49 -8.37
N MET A 330 -14.84 5.06 -7.13
CA MET A 330 -15.63 5.51 -5.98
C MET A 330 -14.75 5.53 -4.73
N LEU A 331 -15.02 6.44 -3.79
CA LEU A 331 -14.33 6.40 -2.49
C LEU A 331 -14.83 5.18 -1.69
N PRO A 332 -13.94 4.27 -1.24
CA PRO A 332 -14.34 3.10 -0.48
C PRO A 332 -15.02 3.46 0.85
N GLY A 333 -16.03 2.67 1.22
CA GLY A 333 -16.82 2.80 2.44
C GLY A 333 -16.17 2.22 3.70
N ILE A 334 -14.84 2.28 3.81
CA ILE A 334 -14.08 1.62 4.89
C ILE A 334 -14.01 2.53 6.12
N GLN A 335 -14.30 1.96 7.30
CA GLN A 335 -14.02 2.60 8.58
C GLN A 335 -12.55 2.34 8.98
N LEU A 336 -11.88 3.39 9.45
CA LEU A 336 -10.48 3.28 9.89
C LEU A 336 -10.45 2.80 11.34
N GLU A 337 -9.83 1.64 11.56
CA GLU A 337 -9.65 1.05 12.87
C GLU A 337 -8.18 1.07 13.29
N SER A 338 -7.92 1.57 14.50
CA SER A 338 -6.60 1.52 15.12
C SER A 338 -6.76 1.70 16.64
N PRO A 339 -5.91 1.08 17.48
CA PRO A 339 -5.86 1.37 18.91
C PRO A 339 -5.64 2.86 19.24
N LYS A 340 -5.15 3.64 18.26
CA LYS A 340 -4.89 5.08 18.39
C LYS A 340 -6.08 5.96 17.95
N ILE A 341 -7.08 5.40 17.26
CA ILE A 341 -8.19 6.16 16.69
C ILE A 341 -9.38 6.12 17.66
N THR A 342 -9.78 7.29 18.15
CA THR A 342 -10.91 7.45 19.08
C THR A 342 -12.18 8.00 18.43
N ARG A 343 -12.15 8.22 17.10
CA ARG A 343 -13.25 8.79 16.31
C ARG A 343 -13.55 7.91 15.09
N ASN A 344 -14.80 7.90 14.62
CA ASN A 344 -15.18 7.20 13.39
C ASN A 344 -14.61 7.91 12.16
N LEU A 345 -13.39 7.55 11.77
CA LEU A 345 -12.73 8.04 10.55
C LEU A 345 -12.96 7.04 9.41
N THR A 346 -12.89 7.50 8.16
CA THR A 346 -13.08 6.67 6.97
C THR A 346 -11.99 6.93 5.94
N THR A 347 -11.80 5.99 5.00
CA THR A 347 -10.92 6.21 3.83
C THR A 347 -11.35 7.44 3.04
N ALA A 348 -12.65 7.68 2.90
CA ALA A 348 -13.17 8.89 2.25
C ALA A 348 -12.78 10.18 3.00
N TRP A 349 -12.78 10.17 4.33
CA TRP A 349 -12.28 11.29 5.13
C TRP A 349 -10.79 11.53 4.88
N PHE A 350 -9.98 10.46 4.92
CA PHE A 350 -8.55 10.56 4.66
C PHE A 350 -8.27 11.17 3.27
N ALA A 351 -8.88 10.60 2.23
CA ALA A 351 -8.68 11.03 0.86
C ALA A 351 -9.05 12.51 0.65
N LYS A 352 -10.17 12.97 1.23
CA LYS A 352 -10.58 14.37 1.17
C LYS A 352 -9.59 15.29 1.88
N ARG A 353 -9.09 14.91 3.06
CA ARG A 353 -8.11 15.71 3.80
C ARG A 353 -6.78 15.83 3.05
N VAL A 354 -6.33 14.75 2.40
CA VAL A 354 -5.16 14.79 1.53
C VAL A 354 -5.42 15.68 0.32
N ASP A 355 -6.56 15.54 -0.35
CA ASP A 355 -6.86 16.34 -1.54
C ASP A 355 -6.98 17.84 -1.22
N GLU A 356 -7.55 18.20 -0.07
CA GLU A 356 -7.53 19.59 0.44
C GLU A 356 -6.11 20.12 0.63
N ARG A 357 -5.18 19.31 1.16
CA ARG A 357 -3.77 19.67 1.34
C ARG A 357 -3.07 19.82 -0.01
N ARG A 358 -3.30 18.88 -0.93
CA ARG A 358 -2.77 18.91 -2.30
C ARG A 358 -3.25 20.18 -3.00
N ALA A 359 -4.55 20.46 -2.97
CA ALA A 359 -5.12 21.65 -3.60
C ALA A 359 -4.55 22.96 -3.02
N ARG A 360 -4.23 23.02 -1.72
CA ARG A 360 -3.51 24.16 -1.14
C ARG A 360 -2.07 24.26 -1.65
N CYS A 361 -1.34 23.15 -1.70
CA CYS A 361 0.02 23.12 -2.27
C CYS A 361 0.05 23.57 -3.74
N MET A 362 -0.95 23.21 -4.54
CA MET A 362 -1.06 23.61 -5.95
C MET A 362 -1.35 25.12 -6.14
N LYS A 363 -1.94 25.78 -5.14
CA LYS A 363 -2.36 27.19 -5.20
C LYS A 363 -1.33 28.16 -4.61
N GLN A 364 -0.53 27.70 -3.66
CA GLN A 364 0.69 28.37 -3.23
C GLN A 364 1.66 28.43 -4.40
#